data_AF-A0A1E5H6R9-F1
#
_entry.id   AF-A0A1E5H6R9-F1
#
_cell.length_a   1.000
_cell.length_b   1.000
_cell.length_c   1.000
_cell.angle_alpha   90.00
_cell.angle_beta   90.00
_cell.angle_gamma   90.00
#
_symmetry.space_group_name_H-M   'P 1'
#
loop_
_entity.id
_entity.type
_entity.pdbx_description
1 polymer ?
#
loop_
_entity_poly.entity_id
_entity_poly.type
_entity_poly.pdbx_seq_one_letter_code
_entity_poly.pdbx_strand_id
1 'polypeptide(L)'
;MVTFFRTDKMKRLLFVYWLLVPLLFGVYLLSFAAVKTVSVSSIFLTIPAITLTTIVVLLLLFQLYGLSILGDSSGCRHSLLGVYLKFSMIQQLFTVNIPGFLLCLFFYRSLSDSKENSTLSKQVRWLSYMLMVMVGLLTILVTWIRLSL
;
A
#
# COMPACT_ATOMS: atom_id res chain seq x y z
N MET A 1 18.57 18.61 -13.79
CA MET A 1 17.10 18.73 -13.56
C MET A 1 16.69 17.60 -12.63
N VAL A 2 15.78 17.83 -11.68
CA VAL A 2 15.23 16.91 -10.65
C VAL A 2 15.72 17.23 -9.22
N THR A 3 15.27 18.37 -8.70
CA THR A 3 15.35 18.76 -7.27
C THR A 3 13.96 18.84 -6.62
N PHE A 4 12.91 18.33 -7.26
CA PHE A 4 11.53 18.59 -6.82
C PHE A 4 10.96 17.61 -5.80
N PHE A 5 11.57 16.43 -5.62
CA PHE A 5 11.04 15.38 -4.75
C PHE A 5 11.98 15.08 -3.59
N ARG A 6 11.87 15.88 -2.53
CA ARG A 6 12.54 15.58 -1.27
C ARG A 6 11.94 14.30 -0.68
N THR A 7 12.80 13.35 -0.31
CA THR A 7 12.44 12.03 0.21
C THR A 7 11.41 12.11 1.34
N ASP A 8 11.57 13.04 2.28
CA ASP A 8 10.64 13.24 3.41
C ASP A 8 9.24 13.65 2.97
N LYS A 9 9.15 14.52 1.94
CA LYS A 9 7.87 14.96 1.39
C LYS A 9 7.16 13.79 0.71
N MET A 10 7.91 12.95 -0.01
CA MET A 10 7.36 11.77 -0.67
C MET A 10 6.89 10.70 0.31
N LYS A 11 7.68 10.44 1.36
CA LYS A 11 7.28 9.57 2.48
C LYS A 11 5.95 10.06 3.08
N ARG A 12 5.86 11.35 3.41
CA ARG A 12 4.64 11.95 3.99
C ARG A 12 3.44 11.86 3.05
N LEU A 13 3.64 12.15 1.76
CA LEU A 13 2.56 12.11 0.77
C LEU A 13 2.01 10.70 0.61
N LEU A 14 2.88 9.70 0.46
CA LEU A 14 2.50 8.30 0.35
C LEU A 14 1.80 7.80 1.64
N PHE A 15 2.33 8.21 2.80
CA PHE A 15 1.73 7.89 4.10
C PHE A 15 0.30 8.44 4.22
N VAL A 16 0.12 9.74 3.95
CA VAL A 16 -1.21 10.37 4.00
C VAL A 16 -2.16 9.72 2.99
N TYR A 17 -1.68 9.42 1.79
CA TYR A 17 -2.47 8.76 0.76
C TYR A 17 -2.96 7.37 1.22
N TRP A 18 -2.08 6.51 1.70
CA TRP A 18 -2.43 5.17 2.16
C TRP A 18 -3.31 5.15 3.41
N LEU A 19 -3.29 6.21 4.22
CA LEU A 19 -4.24 6.39 5.32
C LEU A 19 -5.61 6.93 4.84
N LEU A 20 -5.59 7.90 3.92
CA LEU A 20 -6.79 8.60 3.48
C LEU A 20 -7.71 7.72 2.64
N VAL A 21 -7.14 6.86 1.76
CA VAL A 21 -7.94 5.99 0.89
C VAL A 21 -8.88 5.05 1.68
N PRO A 22 -8.41 4.30 2.70
CA PRO A 22 -9.28 3.50 3.54
C PRO A 22 -10.37 4.30 4.26
N LEU A 23 -10.04 5.49 4.76
CA LEU A 23 -11.01 6.34 5.45
C LEU A 23 -12.12 6.81 4.50
N LEU A 24 -11.73 7.33 3.32
CA LEU A 24 -12.69 7.76 2.31
C LEU A 24 -13.55 6.60 1.80
N PHE A 25 -12.96 5.41 1.62
CA PHE A 25 -13.69 4.23 1.21
C PHE A 25 -14.69 3.77 2.28
N GLY A 26 -14.33 3.86 3.57
CA GLY A 26 -15.25 3.60 4.67
C GLY A 26 -16.44 4.56 4.69
N VAL A 27 -16.19 5.87 4.51
CA VAL A 27 -17.25 6.88 4.38
C VAL A 27 -18.14 6.59 3.18
N TYR A 28 -17.56 6.24 2.03
CA TYR A 28 -18.30 5.83 0.85
C TYR A 28 -19.22 4.64 1.13
N LEU A 29 -18.69 3.59 1.77
CA LEU A 29 -19.45 2.38 2.07
C LEU A 29 -20.63 2.64 3.03
N LEU A 30 -20.41 3.46 4.06
CA LEU A 30 -21.46 3.88 4.99
C LEU A 30 -22.53 4.72 4.28
N SER A 31 -22.11 5.66 3.43
CA SER A 31 -23.03 6.50 2.66
C SER A 31 -23.84 5.65 1.67
N PHE A 32 -23.20 4.71 1.00
CA PHE A 32 -23.85 3.78 0.07
C PHE A 32 -24.87 2.89 0.78
N ALA A 33 -24.53 2.37 1.96
CA ALA A 33 -25.45 1.61 2.82
C ALA A 33 -26.67 2.44 3.24
N ALA A 34 -26.45 3.68 3.66
CA ALA A 34 -27.52 4.60 4.04
C ALA A 34 -28.46 4.91 2.87
N VAL A 35 -27.92 5.22 1.69
CA VAL A 35 -28.71 5.51 0.48
C VAL A 35 -29.50 4.28 0.01
N LYS A 36 -28.91 3.08 0.14
CA LYS A 36 -29.58 1.82 -0.20
C LYS A 36 -30.48 1.29 0.91
N THR A 37 -30.55 1.96 2.06
CA THR A 37 -31.31 1.54 3.24
C THR A 37 -31.05 0.09 3.65
N VAL A 38 -29.80 -0.37 3.47
CA VAL A 38 -29.36 -1.74 3.83
C VAL A 38 -28.19 -1.67 4.80
N SER A 39 -27.96 -2.78 5.50
CA SER A 39 -26.76 -2.89 6.34
C SER A 39 -25.50 -3.03 5.48
N VAL A 40 -24.36 -2.58 6.01
CA VAL A 40 -23.04 -2.79 5.39
C VAL A 40 -22.75 -4.29 5.19
N SER A 41 -23.17 -5.13 6.14
CA SER A 41 -23.04 -6.59 6.04
C SER A 41 -23.77 -7.13 4.80
N SER A 42 -25.00 -6.66 4.56
CA SER A 42 -25.78 -7.05 3.38
C SER A 42 -25.07 -6.67 2.08
N ILE A 43 -24.41 -5.50 2.02
CA ILE A 43 -23.63 -5.09 0.84
C ILE A 43 -22.48 -6.06 0.55
N PHE A 44 -21.75 -6.50 1.58
CA PHE A 44 -20.65 -7.45 1.39
C PHE A 44 -21.11 -8.83 0.90
N LEU A 45 -22.31 -9.25 1.32
CA LEU A 45 -22.89 -10.52 0.90
C LEU A 45 -23.47 -10.46 -0.51
N THR A 46 -23.93 -9.30 -0.95
CA THR A 46 -24.64 -9.13 -2.22
C THR A 46 -23.76 -8.62 -3.36
N ILE A 47 -22.69 -7.88 -3.05
CA ILE A 47 -21.83 -7.25 -4.05
C ILE A 47 -20.37 -7.72 -3.83
N PRO A 48 -19.98 -8.87 -4.41
CA PRO A 48 -18.63 -9.44 -4.26
C PRO A 48 -17.51 -8.47 -4.62
N ALA A 49 -17.73 -7.62 -5.63
CA ALA A 49 -16.77 -6.60 -6.05
C ALA A 49 -16.43 -5.58 -4.94
N ILE A 50 -17.42 -5.20 -4.12
CA ILE A 50 -17.20 -4.29 -2.98
C ILE A 50 -16.41 -4.99 -1.88
N THR A 51 -16.71 -6.26 -1.59
CA THR A 51 -15.95 -7.07 -0.63
C THR A 51 -14.49 -7.20 -1.03
N LEU A 52 -14.22 -7.56 -2.29
CA LEU A 52 -12.86 -7.66 -2.82
C LEU A 52 -12.14 -6.30 -2.83
N THR A 53 -12.85 -5.22 -3.09
CA THR A 53 -12.28 -3.85 -3.02
C THR A 53 -11.96 -3.45 -1.59
N THR A 54 -12.79 -3.83 -0.63
CA THR A 54 -12.55 -3.60 0.80
C THR A 54 -11.26 -4.27 1.25
N ILE A 55 -11.02 -5.53 0.85
CA ILE A 55 -9.77 -6.23 1.17
C ILE A 55 -8.58 -5.46 0.60
N VAL A 56 -8.61 -5.08 -0.68
CA VAL A 56 -7.53 -4.30 -1.33
C VAL A 56 -7.26 -2.99 -0.61
N VAL A 57 -8.31 -2.27 -0.24
CA VAL A 57 -8.21 -1.00 0.47
C VAL A 57 -7.58 -1.19 1.85
N LEU A 58 -7.97 -2.23 2.58
CA LEU A 58 -7.39 -2.55 3.90
C LEU A 58 -5.91 -2.96 3.81
N LEU A 59 -5.47 -3.57 2.69
CA LEU A 59 -4.05 -3.84 2.45
C LEU A 59 -3.19 -2.57 2.46
N LEU A 60 -3.76 -1.40 2.15
CA LEU A 60 -3.05 -0.12 2.22
C LEU A 60 -2.63 0.23 3.66
N LEU A 61 -3.38 -0.19 4.68
CA LEU A 61 -3.01 0.03 6.09
C LEU A 61 -1.82 -0.82 6.50
N PHE A 62 -1.75 -2.07 6.02
CA PHE A 62 -0.57 -2.91 6.20
C PHE A 62 0.63 -2.33 5.45
N GLN A 63 0.39 -1.74 4.28
CA GLN A 63 1.46 -1.05 3.57
C GLN A 63 1.94 0.22 4.30
N LEU A 64 1.01 0.99 4.86
CA LEU A 64 1.31 2.13 5.71
C LEU A 64 2.17 1.73 6.91
N TYR A 65 1.83 0.62 7.57
CA TYR A 65 2.62 0.07 8.68
C TYR A 65 4.02 -0.37 8.22
N GLY A 66 4.13 -1.06 7.09
CA GLY A 66 5.44 -1.41 6.51
C GLY A 66 6.31 -0.18 6.24
N LEU A 67 5.71 0.90 5.73
CA LEU A 67 6.39 2.16 5.51
C LEU A 67 6.77 2.89 6.80
N SER A 68 5.97 2.80 7.86
CA SER A 68 6.32 3.43 9.14
C SER A 68 7.52 2.77 9.79
N ILE A 69 7.61 1.43 9.77
CA ILE A 69 8.74 0.68 10.36
C ILE A 69 10.02 0.80 9.52
N LEU A 70 9.90 0.90 8.19
CA LEU A 70 11.04 1.02 7.27
C LEU A 70 11.44 2.46 6.98
N GLY A 71 10.57 3.42 7.25
CA GLY A 71 10.75 4.81 6.87
C GLY A 71 11.91 5.51 7.58
N ASP A 72 12.43 4.92 8.65
CA ASP A 72 13.59 5.42 9.40
C ASP A 72 14.89 4.69 9.00
N SER A 73 14.81 3.76 8.04
CA SER A 73 15.97 3.11 7.45
C SER A 73 16.69 4.02 6.44
N SER A 74 17.92 3.64 6.05
CA SER A 74 18.69 4.41 5.07
C SER A 74 17.86 4.73 3.83
N GLY A 75 17.81 6.02 3.46
CA GLY A 75 17.11 6.55 2.29
C GLY A 75 17.74 6.15 0.94
N CYS A 76 18.22 4.91 0.84
CA CYS A 76 18.94 4.34 -0.28
C CYS A 76 18.03 3.42 -1.12
N ARG A 77 18.19 3.42 -2.44
CA ARG A 77 17.41 2.56 -3.36
C ARG A 77 17.70 1.07 -3.21
N HIS A 78 18.90 0.75 -2.76
CA HIS A 78 19.35 -0.64 -2.55
C HIS A 78 19.04 -1.15 -1.14
N SER A 79 18.38 -0.35 -0.29
CA SER A 79 17.96 -0.77 1.04
C SER A 79 16.68 -1.59 1.02
N LEU A 80 16.31 -2.14 2.19
CA LEU A 80 15.04 -2.81 2.38
C LEU A 80 13.84 -1.91 2.06
N LEU A 81 13.93 -0.59 2.29
CA LEU A 81 12.91 0.37 1.89
C LEU A 81 12.78 0.43 0.35
N GLY A 82 13.89 0.41 -0.38
CA GLY A 82 13.86 0.37 -1.84
C GLY A 82 13.22 -0.91 -2.39
N VAL A 83 13.52 -2.07 -1.78
CA VAL A 83 12.87 -3.35 -2.11
C VAL A 83 11.38 -3.30 -1.80
N TYR A 84 11.02 -2.75 -0.65
CA TYR A 84 9.65 -2.57 -0.21
C TYR A 84 8.84 -1.71 -1.18
N LEU A 85 9.38 -0.58 -1.63
CA LEU A 85 8.72 0.28 -2.60
C LEU A 85 8.53 -0.39 -3.96
N LYS A 86 9.49 -1.22 -4.41
CA LYS A 86 9.32 -2.03 -5.62
C LYS A 86 8.19 -3.03 -5.48
N PHE A 87 8.16 -3.75 -4.36
CA PHE A 87 7.05 -4.64 -4.04
C PHE A 87 5.71 -3.90 -4.04
N SER A 88 5.63 -2.76 -3.35
CA SER A 88 4.43 -1.93 -3.33
C SER A 88 4.04 -1.45 -4.73
N MET A 89 4.97 -1.01 -5.59
CA MET A 89 4.65 -0.65 -6.98
C MET A 89 3.96 -1.79 -7.72
N ILE A 90 4.51 -3.01 -7.64
CA ILE A 90 3.91 -4.18 -8.29
C ILE A 90 2.52 -4.44 -7.73
N GLN A 91 2.38 -4.47 -6.40
CA GLN A 91 1.10 -4.71 -5.73
C GLN A 91 0.03 -3.68 -6.13
N GLN A 92 0.40 -2.40 -6.23
CA GLN A 92 -0.50 -1.32 -6.62
C GLN A 92 -0.96 -1.48 -8.10
N LEU A 93 -0.11 -2.00 -8.99
CA LEU A 93 -0.51 -2.34 -10.36
C LEU A 93 -1.49 -3.51 -10.42
N PHE A 94 -1.24 -4.58 -9.66
CA PHE A 94 -2.14 -5.75 -9.59
C PHE A 94 -3.54 -5.41 -9.06
N THR A 95 -3.64 -4.33 -8.30
CA THR A 95 -4.90 -3.81 -7.75
C THR A 95 -5.45 -2.63 -8.54
N VAL A 96 -4.83 -2.29 -9.67
CA VAL A 96 -5.21 -1.19 -10.58
C VAL A 96 -5.24 0.17 -9.86
N ASN A 97 -4.45 0.32 -8.80
CA ASN A 97 -4.35 1.55 -8.03
C ASN A 97 -3.25 2.46 -8.60
N ILE A 98 -3.55 3.08 -9.74
CA ILE A 98 -2.61 3.92 -10.50
C ILE A 98 -2.03 5.09 -9.67
N PRO A 99 -2.82 5.86 -8.89
CA PRO A 99 -2.27 6.91 -8.03
C PRO A 99 -1.25 6.37 -7.02
N GLY A 100 -1.56 5.24 -6.37
CA GLY A 100 -0.65 4.58 -5.44
C GLY A 100 0.66 4.14 -6.11
N PHE A 101 0.57 3.55 -7.31
CA PHE A 101 1.74 3.17 -8.10
C PHE A 101 2.66 4.37 -8.39
N LEU A 102 2.09 5.48 -8.87
CA LEU A 102 2.86 6.68 -9.19
C LEU A 102 3.56 7.27 -7.96
N LEU A 103 2.87 7.31 -6.81
CA LEU A 103 3.46 7.78 -5.55
C LEU A 103 4.63 6.89 -5.11
N CYS A 104 4.48 5.56 -5.19
CA CYS A 104 5.57 4.62 -4.91
C CYS A 104 6.76 4.82 -5.86
N LEU A 105 6.49 5.04 -7.16
CA LEU A 105 7.52 5.29 -8.16
C LEU A 105 8.29 6.58 -7.90
N PHE A 106 7.59 7.68 -7.61
CA PHE A 106 8.23 8.96 -7.30
C PHE A 106 9.02 8.88 -6.00
N PHE A 107 8.49 8.19 -4.99
CA PHE A 107 9.23 7.99 -3.74
C PHE A 107 10.49 7.15 -3.97
N TYR A 108 10.40 6.03 -4.70
CA TYR A 108 11.55 5.21 -5.04
C TYR A 108 12.62 6.02 -5.80
N ARG A 109 12.21 6.84 -6.77
CA ARG A 109 13.14 7.70 -7.53
C ARG A 109 13.79 8.79 -6.67
N SER A 110 13.13 9.23 -5.60
CA SER A 110 13.69 10.21 -4.65
C SER A 110 14.72 9.63 -3.68
N LEU A 111 14.84 8.30 -3.59
CA LEU A 111 15.87 7.66 -2.77
C LEU A 111 17.26 7.83 -3.42
N SER A 112 18.28 7.96 -2.58
CA SER A 112 19.69 8.00 -2.98
C SER A 112 20.13 6.69 -3.63
N ASP A 113 20.99 6.76 -4.65
CA ASP A 113 21.54 5.57 -5.31
C ASP A 113 22.73 4.95 -4.55
N SER A 114 23.08 5.50 -3.38
CA SER A 114 24.15 4.99 -2.53
C SER A 114 23.85 3.59 -1.97
N LYS A 115 24.91 2.83 -1.66
CA LYS A 115 24.79 1.57 -0.91
C LYS A 115 24.33 1.86 0.52
N GLU A 116 23.51 0.96 1.06
CA GLU A 116 23.03 1.04 2.44
C GLU A 116 24.20 0.88 3.42
N ASN A 117 24.43 1.90 4.25
CA ASN A 117 25.44 1.88 5.31
C ASN A 117 24.85 1.53 6.69
N SER A 118 23.51 1.51 6.82
CA SER A 118 22.82 1.22 8.08
C SER A 118 22.37 -0.23 8.15
N THR A 119 22.71 -0.93 9.23
CA THR A 119 22.19 -2.27 9.50
C THR A 119 20.87 -2.17 10.27
N LEU A 120 19.75 -2.41 9.59
CA LEU A 120 18.47 -2.65 10.25
C LEU A 120 18.54 -3.88 11.18
N SER A 121 17.81 -3.84 12.30
CA SER A 121 17.64 -5.01 13.17
C SER A 121 17.08 -6.20 12.37
N LYS A 122 17.60 -7.40 12.66
CA LYS A 122 17.12 -8.67 12.07
C LYS A 122 15.61 -8.83 12.24
N GLN A 123 15.06 -8.38 13.36
CA GLN A 123 13.63 -8.48 13.66
C GLN A 123 12.78 -7.62 12.72
N VAL A 124 13.17 -6.36 12.49
CA VAL A 124 12.47 -5.45 11.57
C VAL A 124 12.53 -5.97 10.14
N ARG A 125 13.68 -6.53 9.74
CA ARG A 125 13.85 -7.14 8.42
C ARG A 125 12.91 -8.33 8.21
N TRP A 126 12.86 -9.26 9.17
CA TRP A 126 11.94 -10.40 9.11
C TRP A 126 10.47 -9.97 9.09
N LEU A 127 10.09 -9.04 9.97
CA LEU A 127 8.73 -8.50 10.01
C LEU A 127 8.32 -7.89 8.67
N SER A 128 9.21 -7.13 8.04
CA SER A 128 8.97 -6.51 6.74
C SER A 128 8.77 -7.54 5.63
N TYR A 129 9.58 -8.61 5.61
CA TYR A 129 9.37 -9.69 4.64
C TYR A 129 8.06 -10.44 4.86
N MET A 130 7.72 -10.77 6.10
CA MET A 130 6.45 -11.43 6.41
C MET A 130 5.25 -10.58 6.00
N LEU A 131 5.33 -9.26 6.22
CA LEU A 131 4.32 -8.32 5.79
C LEU A 131 4.18 -8.27 4.26
N MET A 132 5.31 -8.21 3.52
CA MET A 132 5.28 -8.26 2.05
C MET A 132 4.69 -9.59 1.54
N VAL A 133 5.05 -10.72 2.14
CA VAL A 133 4.49 -12.03 1.77
C VAL A 133 2.97 -12.05 2.01
N MET A 134 2.51 -11.63 3.18
CA MET A 134 1.09 -11.59 3.51
C MET A 134 0.30 -10.69 2.54
N VAL A 135 0.77 -9.46 2.33
CA VAL A 135 0.14 -8.51 1.39
C VAL A 135 0.16 -9.07 -0.04
N GLY A 136 1.25 -9.72 -0.44
CA GLY A 136 1.40 -10.34 -1.76
C GLY A 136 0.42 -11.49 -1.98
N LEU A 137 0.33 -12.42 -1.03
CA LEU A 137 -0.60 -13.55 -1.08
C LEU A 137 -2.05 -13.09 -1.15
N LEU A 138 -2.44 -12.14 -0.31
CA LEU A 138 -3.81 -11.58 -0.35
C LEU A 138 -4.09 -10.84 -1.64
N THR A 139 -3.10 -10.13 -2.20
CA THR A 139 -3.25 -9.47 -3.51
C THR A 139 -3.47 -10.49 -4.62
N ILE A 140 -2.64 -11.54 -4.68
CA ILE A 140 -2.78 -12.61 -5.68
C ILE A 140 -4.15 -13.27 -5.55
N LEU A 141 -4.57 -13.62 -4.33
CA LEU A 141 -5.86 -14.26 -4.08
C LEU A 141 -7.03 -13.37 -4.51
N VAL A 142 -7.00 -12.08 -4.17
CA VAL A 142 -8.06 -11.15 -4.58
C VAL A 142 -8.08 -10.95 -6.09
N THR A 143 -6.93 -10.76 -6.74
CA THR A 143 -6.85 -10.61 -8.19
C THR A 143 -7.33 -11.88 -8.89
N TRP A 144 -6.96 -13.05 -8.40
CA TRP A 144 -7.43 -14.33 -8.93
C TRP A 144 -8.96 -14.47 -8.86
N ILE A 145 -9.55 -14.19 -7.69
CA ILE A 145 -11.01 -14.22 -7.52
C ILE A 145 -11.67 -13.22 -8.45
N ARG A 146 -11.15 -12.00 -8.58
CA ARG A 146 -11.69 -10.98 -9.50
C ARG A 146 -11.69 -11.43 -10.96
N LEU A 147 -10.66 -12.14 -11.39
CA LEU A 147 -10.56 -12.67 -12.75
C LEU A 147 -11.48 -13.88 -12.99
N SER A 148 -11.97 -14.51 -11.92
CA SER A 148 -12.84 -15.69 -11.98
C SER A 148 -14.33 -15.34 -11.85
N LEU A 149 -14.67 -14.08 -11.56
CA LEU A 149 -16.04 -13.55 -11.48
C LEU A 149 -16.50 -13.05 -12.86
#